data_AF-A0A317I1M1-F1
#
_entry.id   AF-A0A317I1M1-F1
#
_cell.length_a   1.000
_cell.length_b   1.000
_cell.length_c   1.000
_cell.angle_alpha   90.00
_cell.angle_beta   90.00
_cell.angle_gamma   90.00
#
_symmetry.space_group_name_H-M   'P 1'
#
loop_
_entity.id
_entity.type
_entity.pdbx_description
1 polymer ?
#
loop_
_entity_poly.entity_id
_entity_poly.type
_entity_poly.pdbx_seq_one_letter_code
_entity_poly.pdbx_strand_id
1 'polypeptide(L)' 'MPKKRAKRKHTVIAHLQAIELFKAGSSIELDIYASKQKIGTLMIGRGSLFWYGRNRQIRKRISWTRFADMMDELAYGSK' A
#
# COMPACT_ATOMS: atom_id res chain seq x y z
N MET A 1 -9.03 29.21 -18.96
CA MET A 1 -7.78 28.45 -19.21
C MET A 1 -8.08 26.96 -19.09
N PRO A 2 -7.74 26.12 -20.09
CA PRO A 2 -7.97 24.68 -19.96
C PRO A 2 -7.05 24.13 -18.85
N LYS A 3 -7.64 23.54 -17.80
CA LYS A 3 -6.89 22.86 -16.73
C LYS A 3 -5.97 21.82 -17.37
N LYS A 4 -4.66 22.04 -17.30
CA LYS A 4 -3.62 21.09 -17.75
C LYS A 4 -3.92 19.76 -17.06
N ARG A 5 -4.34 18.73 -17.82
CA ARG A 5 -4.62 17.40 -17.25
C ARG A 5 -3.34 16.94 -16.54
N ALA A 6 -3.39 16.84 -15.21
CA ALA A 6 -2.27 16.36 -14.43
C ALA A 6 -1.89 14.97 -14.96
N LYS A 7 -0.64 14.79 -15.38
CA LYS A 7 -0.15 13.48 -15.80
C LYS A 7 -0.35 12.52 -14.63
N ARG A 8 -1.08 11.43 -14.85
CA ARG A 8 -1.23 10.36 -13.85
C ARG A 8 0.16 9.80 -13.52
N LYS A 9 0.69 10.17 -12.35
CA LYS A 9 2.03 9.77 -11.89
C LYS A 9 2.05 8.33 -11.39
N HIS A 10 0.94 7.91 -10.75
CA HIS A 10 0.83 6.61 -10.12
C HIS A 10 -0.31 5.79 -10.71
N THR A 11 -0.10 4.48 -10.78
CA THR A 11 -1.11 3.47 -11.09
C THR A 11 -1.10 2.45 -9.96
N VAL A 12 -2.27 2.07 -9.46
CA VAL A 12 -2.43 1.05 -8.42
C VAL A 12 -3.33 -0.05 -8.97
N ILE A 13 -2.87 -1.30 -8.91
CA ILE A 13 -3.61 -2.49 -9.36
C ILE A 13 -3.95 -3.31 -8.12
N ALA A 14 -5.22 -3.63 -7.93
CA ALA A 14 -5.68 -4.44 -6.81
C ALA A 14 -5.88 -5.89 -7.24
N HIS A 15 -5.33 -6.82 -6.46
CA HIS A 15 -5.56 -8.25 -6.58
C HIS A 15 -6.39 -8.70 -5.38
N LEU A 16 -7.65 -9.08 -5.65
CA LEU A 16 -8.61 -9.52 -4.64
C LEU A 16 -8.80 -11.03 -4.78
N GLN A 17 -8.22 -11.80 -3.87
CA GLN A 17 -8.39 -13.27 -3.85
C GLN A 17 -9.66 -13.70 -3.09
N ALA A 18 -10.13 -12.89 -2.13
CA ALA A 18 -11.40 -13.08 -1.42
C ALA A 18 -11.94 -11.71 -0.97
N ILE A 19 -13.25 -11.48 -1.13
CA ILE A 19 -13.93 -10.21 -0.80
C ILE A 19 -14.02 -10.01 0.73
N GLU A 20 -13.93 -11.09 1.50
CA GLU A 20 -14.04 -11.07 2.96
C GLU A 20 -12.71 -11.39 3.65
N LEU A 21 -12.17 -10.42 4.41
CA LEU A 21 -10.91 -10.51 5.16
C LEU A 21 -11.02 -11.32 6.48
N PHE A 22 -12.03 -12.18 6.62
CA PHE A 22 -12.37 -12.82 7.90
C PHE A 22 -11.48 -14.01 8.27
N LYS A 23 -10.85 -14.69 7.30
CA LYS A 23 -10.02 -15.88 7.52
C LYS A 23 -8.51 -15.59 7.50
N ALA A 24 -7.76 -16.33 8.31
CA ALA A 24 -6.30 -16.38 8.20
C ALA A 24 -5.91 -16.76 6.76
N GLY A 25 -5.00 -15.97 6.15
CA GLY A 25 -4.59 -16.15 4.75
C GLY A 25 -5.37 -15.31 3.73
N SER A 26 -6.43 -14.62 4.12
CA SER A 26 -7.07 -13.61 3.26
C SER A 26 -6.31 -12.29 3.31
N SER A 27 -5.96 -11.75 2.13
CA SER A 27 -5.34 -10.43 1.99
C SER A 27 -5.73 -9.75 0.68
N ILE A 28 -5.79 -8.43 0.71
CA ILE A 28 -5.84 -7.59 -0.49
C ILE A 28 -4.39 -7.25 -0.86
N GLU A 29 -3.99 -7.48 -2.10
CA GLU A 29 -2.69 -7.06 -2.59
C GLU A 29 -2.83 -5.88 -3.54
N LEU A 30 -2.00 -4.86 -3.36
CA LEU A 30 -1.97 -3.66 -4.18
C LEU A 30 -0.59 -3.51 -4.79
N ASP A 31 -0.50 -3.67 -6.11
CA ASP A 31 0.70 -3.36 -6.86
C ASP A 31 0.73 -1.87 -7.22
N ILE A 32 1.75 -1.18 -6.73
CA ILE A 32 1.89 0.27 -6.87
C ILE A 32 2.97 0.55 -7.91
N TYR A 33 2.64 1.36 -8.90
CA TYR A 33 3.53 1.79 -9.98
C TYR A 33 3.67 3.31 -9.97
N ALA A 34 4.88 3.80 -10.24
CA ALA A 34 5.16 5.19 -10.57
C ALA A 34 5.82 5.25 -11.94
N SER A 35 5.30 6.09 -12.85
CA SER A 35 5.84 6.22 -14.21
C SER A 35 6.03 4.86 -14.91
N LYS A 36 5.02 3.98 -14.81
CA LYS A 36 4.99 2.59 -15.34
C LYS A 36 5.99 1.62 -14.69
N GLN A 37 6.75 2.03 -13.69
CA GLN A 37 7.66 1.14 -12.96
C GLN A 37 7.07 0.77 -11.60
N LYS A 38 7.02 -0.52 -11.27
CA LYS A 38 6.56 -1.00 -9.96
C LYS A 38 7.46 -0.44 -8.85
N ILE A 39 6.88 0.26 -7.88
CA ILE A 39 7.59 0.80 -6.71
C ILE A 39 7.42 -0.08 -5.47
N GLY A 40 6.42 -0.96 -5.48
CA GLY A 40 6.25 -1.98 -4.48
C GLY A 40 4.89 -2.64 -4.52
N THR A 41 4.69 -3.61 -3.63
CA THR A 41 3.42 -4.27 -3.36
C THR A 41 3.06 -4.06 -1.90
N LEU A 42 1.83 -3.59 -1.66
CA LEU A 42 1.23 -3.52 -0.34
C LEU A 42 0.24 -4.67 -0.19
N MET A 43 0.47 -5.57 0.76
CA MET A 43 -0.53 -6.55 1.17
C MET A 43 -1.21 -6.09 2.45
N ILE A 44 -2.54 -6.11 2.46
CA ILE A 44 -3.38 -5.76 3.61
C ILE A 44 -4.04 -7.04 4.10
N GLY A 45 -3.64 -7.50 5.28
CA GLY A 45 -4.28 -8.63 5.96
C GLY A 45 -4.94 -8.19 7.27
N ARG A 46 -5.69 -9.10 7.89
CA ARG A 46 -6.45 -8.82 9.13
C ARG A 46 -5.60 -8.22 10.26
N GLY A 47 -4.39 -8.71 10.49
CA GLY A 47 -3.58 -8.32 11.65
C GLY A 47 -2.40 -7.39 11.35
N SER A 48 -2.07 -7.18 10.08
CA SER A 48 -0.93 -6.36 9.67
C SER A 48 -0.95 -6.07 8.19
N LEU A 49 -0.24 -5.02 7.82
CA LEU A 49 0.17 -4.78 6.45
C LEU A 49 1.53 -5.44 6.20
N PHE A 50 1.79 -5.81 4.95
CA PHE A 50 3.11 -6.23 4.50
C PHE A 50 3.54 -5.36 3.32
N TRP A 51 4.77 -4.84 3.39
CA TRP A 51 5.35 -4.05 2.32
C TRP A 51 6.48 -4.80 1.62
N TYR A 52 6.36 -4.90 0.30
CA TYR A 52 7.40 -5.38 -0.60
C TYR A 52 7.93 -4.17 -1.37
N GLY A 53 9.03 -3.58 -0.91
CA GLY A 53 9.64 -2.45 -1.59
C GLY A 53 10.23 -2.82 -2.95
N ARG A 54 10.38 -1.84 -3.83
CA ARG A 54 11.12 -2.00 -5.10
C ARG A 54 12.45 -2.72 -4.87
N ASN A 55 12.68 -3.78 -5.63
CA ASN A 55 13.89 -4.62 -5.58
C ASN A 55 14.18 -5.26 -4.21
N ARG A 56 13.17 -5.44 -3.35
CA ARG A 56 13.32 -6.15 -2.08
C ARG A 56 12.72 -7.55 -2.19
N GLN A 57 13.49 -8.55 -1.79
CA GLN A 57 13.03 -9.94 -1.75
C GLN A 57 12.24 -10.28 -0.47
N ILE A 58 12.54 -9.59 0.63
CA ILE A 58 11.92 -9.86 1.94
C ILE A 58 10.87 -8.79 2.25
N ARG A 59 9.66 -9.24 2.54
CA ARG A 59 8.57 -8.38 3.01
C ARG A 59 8.80 -7.86 4.41
N LYS A 60 8.37 -6.63 4.68
CA LYS A 60 8.34 -6.06 6.04
C LYS A 60 6.92 -6.07 6.56
N ARG A 61 6.71 -6.67 7.74
CA ARG A 61 5.44 -6.63 8.45
C ARG A 61 5.32 -5.31 9.20
N ILE A 62 4.17 -4.65 9.06
CA ILE A 62 3.81 -3.42 9.78
C ILE A 62 2.50 -3.72 10.50
N SER A 63 2.51 -3.70 11.84
CA SER A 63 1.28 -3.85 12.62
C SER A 63 0.35 -2.66 12.37
N TRP A 64 -0.95 -2.84 12.63
CA TRP A 64 -1.91 -1.75 12.48
C TRP A 64 -1.60 -0.55 13.36
N THR A 65 -1.18 -0.77 14.62
CA THR A 65 -0.74 0.29 15.53
C THR A 65 0.43 1.08 14.93
N ARG A 66 1.48 0.37 14.47
CA ARG A 66 2.64 1.05 13.90
C ARG A 66 2.29 1.80 12.62
N PHE A 67 1.39 1.25 11.81
CA PHE A 67 0.89 1.93 10.62
C PHE A 67 0.14 3.22 10.99
N ALA A 68 -0.75 3.17 11.99
CA ALA A 68 -1.47 4.35 12.47
C ALA A 68 -0.48 5.43 12.94
N ASP A 69 0.49 5.08 13.78
CA ASP A 69 1.50 6.03 14.25
C ASP A 69 2.26 6.70 13.10
N MET A 70 2.68 5.91 12.09
CA MET A 70 3.38 6.43 10.91
C MET A 70 2.49 7.37 10.08
N MET A 71 1.21 7.04 9.94
CA MET A 71 0.28 7.87 9.19
C MET A 71 -0.05 9.16 9.93
N ASP A 72 -0.20 9.10 11.25
CA ASP A 72 -0.41 10.28 12.09
C ASP A 72 0.81 11.21 12.02
N GLU A 73 2.02 10.68 12.12
CA GLU A 73 3.25 11.44 11.96
C GLU A 73 3.33 12.11 10.58
N LEU A 74 2.99 11.40 9.51
CA LEU A 74 3.03 11.94 8.14
C LEU A 74 1.92 12.96 7.85
N ALA A 75 0.73 12.77 8.41
CA ALA A 75 -0.45 13.57 8.12
C ALA A 75 -0.57 14.80 9.03
N TYR A 76 -0.21 14.65 10.30
CA TYR A 76 -0.42 15.66 11.34
C TYR A 76 0.89 16.14 12.00
N GLY A 77 2.02 15.49 11.72
CA GLY A 77 3.31 15.78 12.34
C GLY A 77 3.52 15.03 13.65
N SER A 78 4.76 15.03 14.13
CA SER A 78 5.09 14.56 15.47
C SER A 78 4.47 15.51 16.50
N LYS A 79 3.79 14.99 17.51
CA LYS A 79 3.47 15.78 18.71
C LYS A 79 4.72 16.24 19.43
#